data_AF-A0A372Q2N3-F1
#
_entry.id   AF-A0A372Q2N3-F1
#
_cell.length_a   1.000
_cell.length_b   1.000
_cell.length_c   1.000
_cell.angle_alpha   90.00
_cell.angle_beta   90.00
_cell.angle_gamma   90.00
#
_symmetry.space_group_name_H-M   'P 1'
#
loop_
_entity.id
_entity.type
_entity.pdbx_description
1 polymer ?
#
loop_
_entity_poly.entity_id
_entity_poly.type
_entity_poly.pdbx_seq_one_letter_code
_entity_poly.pdbx_strand_id
1 'polypeptide(L)'
;MLCSEAEYYEEVYEKFLELFGNGYLLVLAIYFYEDSFHTTAKSDQELLEILADQAINLDYSYVVRLFYKYYNNMLGSYNNEKMFKCLIKVIDHYNNLGNNRAIIQEYNAQTGKAFILCIVQFNVLHS
;
A
#
# COMPACT_ATOMS: atom_id res chain seq x y z
N MET A 1 -15.69 15.58 26.08
CA MET A 1 -14.27 15.61 25.67
C MET A 1 -14.29 15.55 24.16
N LEU A 2 -14.23 16.71 23.50
CA LEU A 2 -14.27 16.82 22.05
C LEU A 2 -12.82 16.63 21.57
N CYS A 3 -12.39 15.39 21.31
CA CYS A 3 -11.28 15.17 20.40
C CYS A 3 -11.72 15.80 19.08
N SER A 4 -10.93 16.75 18.58
CA SER A 4 -11.35 17.61 17.48
C SER A 4 -11.53 16.76 16.22
N GLU A 5 -12.63 16.95 15.49
CA GLU A 5 -12.95 16.20 14.25
C GLU A 5 -11.77 16.16 13.25
N ALA A 6 -10.86 17.13 13.34
CA ALA A 6 -9.62 17.20 12.56
C ALA A 6 -8.60 16.11 12.91
N GLU A 7 -8.39 15.80 14.19
CA GLU A 7 -7.48 14.72 14.62
C GLU A 7 -8.00 13.34 14.20
N TYR A 8 -9.32 13.18 14.19
CA TYR A 8 -9.96 11.92 13.84
C TYR A 8 -9.84 11.61 12.33
N TYR A 9 -9.99 12.63 11.49
CA TYR A 9 -9.76 12.51 10.04
C TYR A 9 -8.31 12.16 9.71
N GLU A 10 -7.37 12.57 10.56
CA GLU A 10 -5.94 12.28 10.42
C GLU A 10 -5.64 10.82 10.72
N GLU A 11 -6.22 10.22 11.76
CA GLU A 11 -6.04 8.79 12.06
C GLU A 11 -6.53 7.88 10.94
N VAL A 12 -7.71 8.16 10.38
CA VAL A 12 -8.24 7.37 9.26
C VAL A 12 -7.36 7.52 8.02
N TYR A 13 -6.91 8.73 7.73
CA TYR A 13 -6.00 9.02 6.63
C TYR A 13 -4.69 8.24 6.76
N GLU A 14 -4.04 8.29 7.92
CA GLU A 14 -2.78 7.58 8.20
C GLU A 14 -2.96 6.06 8.08
N LYS A 15 -4.09 5.51 8.54
CA LYS A 15 -4.37 4.08 8.42
C LYS A 15 -4.47 3.61 6.98
N PHE A 16 -5.10 4.41 6.10
CA PHE A 16 -5.10 4.10 4.66
C PHE A 16 -3.70 4.24 4.05
N LEU A 17 -2.90 5.23 4.45
CA LEU A 17 -1.52 5.36 3.97
C LEU A 17 -0.65 4.17 4.37
N GLU A 18 -0.80 3.66 5.59
CA GLU A 18 -0.12 2.46 6.08
C GLU A 18 -0.49 1.24 5.23
N LEU A 19 -1.79 1.02 5.00
CA LEU A 19 -2.28 -0.07 4.15
C LEU A 19 -1.69 0.01 2.73
N PHE A 20 -1.66 1.20 2.12
CA PHE A 20 -1.05 1.37 0.80
C PHE A 20 0.46 1.13 0.82
N GLY A 21 1.16 1.56 1.87
CA GLY A 21 2.58 1.27 2.08
C GLY A 21 2.90 -0.20 2.21
N ASN A 22 1.96 -0.98 2.75
CA ASN A 22 2.05 -2.43 2.85
C ASN A 22 1.66 -3.16 1.53
N GLY A 23 1.39 -2.42 0.45
CA GLY A 23 1.11 -2.98 -0.87
C GLY A 23 -0.36 -3.35 -1.11
N TYR A 24 -1.28 -2.92 -0.25
CA TYR A 24 -2.70 -3.18 -0.45
C TYR A 24 -3.22 -2.37 -1.64
N LEU A 25 -3.93 -3.05 -2.54
CA LEU A 25 -4.74 -2.40 -3.56
C LEU A 25 -5.96 -1.74 -2.92
N LEU A 26 -6.52 -0.72 -3.58
CA LEU A 26 -7.68 0.05 -3.11
C LEU A 26 -8.78 -0.83 -2.50
N VAL A 27 -9.20 -1.88 -3.21
CA VAL A 27 -10.29 -2.77 -2.78
C VAL A 27 -9.92 -3.54 -1.50
N LEU A 28 -8.69 -4.05 -1.43
CA LEU A 28 -8.22 -4.78 -0.25
C LEU A 28 -8.05 -3.84 0.95
N ALA A 29 -7.56 -2.62 0.73
CA ALA A 29 -7.43 -1.63 1.78
C ALA A 29 -8.78 -1.26 2.38
N ILE A 30 -9.80 -1.03 1.55
CA ILE A 30 -11.17 -0.76 2.01
C ILE A 30 -11.71 -1.96 2.79
N TYR A 31 -11.60 -3.16 2.23
CA TYR A 31 -12.07 -4.38 2.87
C TYR A 31 -11.43 -4.58 4.25
N PHE A 32 -10.11 -4.50 4.36
CA PHE A 32 -9.40 -4.67 5.64
C PHE A 32 -9.73 -3.56 6.65
N TYR A 33 -9.93 -2.34 6.17
CA TYR A 33 -10.32 -1.22 7.02
C TYR A 33 -11.73 -1.45 7.60
N GLU A 34 -12.71 -1.81 6.76
CA GLU A 34 -14.08 -2.11 7.17
C GLU A 34 -14.16 -3.35 8.08
N ASP A 35 -13.44 -4.43 7.74
CA ASP A 35 -13.36 -5.67 8.52
C ASP A 35 -12.87 -5.38 9.95
N SER A 36 -11.96 -4.41 10.11
CA SER A 36 -11.48 -4.01 11.43
C SER A 36 -12.59 -3.53 12.35
N PHE A 37 -13.65 -2.91 11.83
CA PHE A 37 -14.81 -2.49 12.63
C PHE A 37 -15.62 -3.69 13.12
N HIS A 38 -15.83 -4.68 12.26
CA HIS A 38 -16.52 -5.91 12.62
C HIS A 38 -15.79 -6.69 13.72
N THR A 39 -14.46 -6.63 13.74
CA THR A 39 -13.66 -7.28 14.80
C THR A 39 -13.57 -6.49 16.10
N THR A 40 -13.74 -5.16 16.06
CA THR A 40 -13.50 -4.27 17.20
C THR A 40 -14.78 -3.87 17.92
N ALA A 41 -15.91 -3.80 17.22
CA ALA A 41 -17.21 -3.47 17.81
C ALA A 41 -17.64 -4.54 18.82
N LYS A 42 -18.16 -4.11 19.97
CA LYS A 42 -18.62 -5.01 21.04
C LYS A 42 -20.09 -5.38 20.90
N SER A 43 -20.81 -4.73 19.99
CA SER A 43 -22.22 -4.98 19.68
C SER A 43 -22.60 -4.49 18.29
N ASP A 44 -23.71 -5.00 17.76
CA ASP A 44 -24.26 -4.55 16.47
C ASP A 44 -24.66 -3.07 16.49
N GLN A 45 -25.11 -2.56 17.65
CA GLN A 45 -25.43 -1.14 17.82
C GLN A 45 -24.18 -0.25 17.69
N GLU A 46 -23.09 -0.65 18.35
CA GLU A 46 -21.80 0.06 18.25
C GLU A 46 -21.25 0.00 16.82
N LEU A 47 -21.38 -1.15 16.15
CA LEU A 47 -21.00 -1.28 14.75
C LEU A 47 -21.80 -0.34 13.84
N LEU A 48 -23.11 -0.24 14.03
CA LEU A 48 -23.97 0.67 13.27
C LEU A 48 -23.60 2.14 13.50
N GLU A 49 -23.26 2.50 14.75
CA GLU A 49 -22.78 3.84 15.08
C GLU A 49 -21.46 4.17 14.37
N ILE A 50 -20.51 3.24 14.38
CA ILE A 50 -19.22 3.37 13.67
C ILE A 50 -19.42 3.52 12.16
N LEU A 51 -20.29 2.70 11.55
CA LEU A 51 -20.54 2.74 10.10
C LEU A 51 -21.34 3.96 9.65
N ALA A 52 -22.15 4.54 10.54
CA ALA A 52 -22.91 5.75 10.29
C ALA A 52 -22.07 7.03 10.40
N ASP A 53 -20.94 6.96 11.10
CA ASP A 53 -20.01 8.08 11.24
C ASP A 53 -19.20 8.30 9.95
N GLN A 54 -19.40 9.44 9.31
CA GLN A 54 -18.73 9.81 8.06
C GLN A 54 -17.26 10.23 8.26
N ALA A 55 -16.83 10.50 9.49
CA ALA A 55 -15.42 10.69 9.81
C ALA A 55 -14.66 9.35 9.83
N ILE A 56 -15.37 8.24 10.04
CA ILE A 56 -14.85 6.87 10.05
C ILE A 56 -15.03 6.21 8.68
N ASN A 57 -16.27 6.16 8.23
CA ASN A 57 -16.65 5.52 6.99
C ASN A 57 -16.53 6.51 5.83
N LEU A 58 -15.28 6.76 5.43
CA LEU A 58 -14.96 7.70 4.39
C LEU A 58 -15.66 7.35 3.07
N ASP A 59 -16.15 8.38 2.39
CA ASP A 59 -16.71 8.23 1.05
C ASP A 59 -15.72 7.52 0.11
N TYR A 60 -16.21 6.54 -0.63
CA TYR A 60 -15.41 5.76 -1.56
C TYR A 60 -14.61 6.65 -2.52
N SER A 61 -15.21 7.74 -3.02
CA SER A 61 -14.52 8.67 -3.94
C SER A 61 -13.36 9.40 -3.27
N TYR A 62 -13.42 9.62 -1.96
CA TYR A 62 -12.33 10.18 -1.18
C TYR A 62 -11.18 9.17 -1.08
N VAL A 63 -11.47 7.91 -0.74
CA VAL A 63 -10.44 6.85 -0.65
C VAL A 63 -9.77 6.61 -2.01
N VAL A 64 -10.53 6.63 -3.11
CA VAL A 64 -9.99 6.57 -4.49
C VAL A 64 -9.00 7.71 -4.75
N ARG A 65 -9.37 8.95 -4.41
CA ARG A 65 -8.49 10.12 -4.59
C ARG A 65 -7.24 10.00 -3.73
N LEU A 66 -7.37 9.50 -2.50
CA LEU A 66 -6.26 9.25 -1.60
C LEU A 66 -5.29 8.21 -2.19
N PHE A 67 -5.82 7.09 -2.66
CA PHE A 67 -5.05 6.03 -3.31
C PHE A 67 -4.24 6.57 -4.50
N TYR A 68 -4.88 7.31 -5.41
CA TYR A 68 -4.17 7.89 -6.56
C TYR A 68 -3.14 8.94 -6.14
N LYS A 69 -3.44 9.76 -5.13
CA LYS A 69 -2.48 10.73 -4.59
C LYS A 69 -1.25 10.01 -4.02
N TYR A 70 -1.46 8.97 -3.21
CA TYR A 70 -0.40 8.14 -2.65
C TYR A 70 0.44 7.49 -3.75
N TYR A 71 -0.20 6.78 -4.68
CA TYR A 71 0.47 6.08 -5.77
C TYR A 71 1.26 7.03 -6.66
N ASN A 72 0.67 8.16 -7.08
CA ASN A 72 1.37 9.14 -7.91
C ASN A 72 2.57 9.79 -7.21
N ASN A 73 2.51 9.96 -5.88
CA ASN A 73 3.59 10.54 -5.11
C ASN A 73 4.71 9.52 -4.83
N MET A 74 4.37 8.28 -4.46
CA MET A 74 5.32 7.24 -4.07
C MET A 74 5.91 6.47 -5.26
N LEU A 75 5.07 6.07 -6.20
CA LEU A 75 5.47 5.29 -7.38
C LEU A 75 5.71 6.19 -8.60
N GLY A 76 5.40 7.48 -8.49
CA GLY A 76 5.42 8.41 -9.60
C GLY A 76 4.22 8.22 -10.52
N SER A 77 3.86 9.28 -11.25
CA SER A 77 2.80 9.18 -12.27
C SER A 77 3.09 8.06 -13.27
N TYR A 78 2.07 7.65 -14.03
CA TYR A 78 2.12 6.65 -15.13
C TYR A 78 3.25 6.83 -16.17
N ASN A 79 4.09 7.86 -16.06
CA ASN A 79 5.40 7.86 -16.68
C ASN A 79 6.29 6.82 -15.98
N ASN A 80 6.28 5.62 -16.56
CA ASN A 80 7.21 4.50 -16.44
C ASN A 80 8.53 4.82 -15.72
N GLU A 81 9.23 5.88 -16.10
CA GLU A 81 10.52 6.31 -15.53
C GLU A 81 10.52 6.49 -13.99
N LYS A 82 9.46 7.05 -13.39
CA LYS A 82 9.43 7.27 -11.93
C LYS A 82 9.17 5.99 -11.15
N MET A 83 8.31 5.11 -11.66
CA MET A 83 8.08 3.79 -11.08
C MET A 83 9.36 2.94 -11.13
N PHE A 84 10.14 3.06 -12.21
CA PHE A 84 11.46 2.42 -12.30
C PHE A 84 12.46 2.97 -11.30
N LYS A 85 12.52 4.30 -11.11
CA LYS A 85 13.37 4.89 -10.07
C LYS A 85 12.99 4.39 -8.67
N CYS A 86 11.70 4.19 -8.41
CA CYS A 86 11.24 3.63 -7.13
C CYS A 86 11.64 2.16 -6.99
N LEU A 87 11.45 1.36 -8.04
CA LEU A 87 11.79 -0.07 -8.04
C LEU A 87 13.30 -0.32 -7.87
N ILE A 88 14.16 0.53 -8.46
CA ILE A 88 15.62 0.49 -8.26
C ILE A 88 15.95 0.69 -6.77
N LYS A 89 15.34 1.68 -6.10
CA LYS A 89 15.57 1.93 -4.66
C LYS A 89 15.16 0.75 -3.79
N VAL A 90 14.03 0.11 -4.09
CA VAL A 90 13.56 -1.08 -3.37
C VAL A 90 14.54 -2.23 -3.53
N ILE A 91 15.07 -2.46 -4.73
CA ILE A 91 16.07 -3.50 -5.02
C ILE A 91 17.38 -3.22 -4.28
N ASP A 92 17.85 -1.97 -4.28
CA ASP A 92 19.07 -1.59 -3.56
C ASP A 92 18.91 -1.84 -2.06
N HIS A 93 17.77 -1.45 -1.48
CA HIS A 93 17.47 -1.73 -0.07
C HIS A 93 17.45 -3.23 0.21
N TYR A 94 16.76 -4.02 -0.61
CA TYR A 94 16.70 -5.48 -0.50
C TYR A 94 18.10 -6.12 -0.54
N ASN A 95 18.94 -5.70 -1.50
CA ASN A 95 20.31 -6.21 -1.65
C ASN A 95 21.19 -5.88 -0.45
N ASN A 96 20.97 -4.73 0.20
CA ASN A 96 21.70 -4.32 1.39
C ASN A 96 21.29 -5.11 2.66
N LEU A 97 20.17 -5.85 2.64
CA LEU A 97 19.74 -6.73 3.73
C LEU A 97 20.47 -8.09 3.75
N GLY A 98 21.39 -8.32 2.80
CA GLY A 98 22.47 -9.33 2.91
C GLY A 98 22.10 -10.79 2.65
N ASN A 99 20.82 -11.13 2.46
CA ASN A 99 20.41 -12.53 2.38
C ASN A 99 20.21 -13.04 0.94
N ASN A 100 19.92 -12.16 -0.02
CA ASN A 100 19.61 -12.51 -1.41
C ASN A 100 20.03 -11.36 -2.33
N ARG A 101 20.06 -11.62 -3.64
CA ARG A 101 20.31 -10.57 -4.65
C ARG A 101 19.14 -10.44 -5.61
N ALA A 102 18.56 -9.24 -5.69
CA ALA A 102 17.58 -8.85 -6.69
C ALA A 102 18.25 -8.06 -7.83
N ILE A 103 17.87 -8.37 -9.07
CA ILE A 103 18.28 -7.65 -10.28
C ILE A 103 17.04 -7.37 -11.11
N ILE A 104 16.92 -6.13 -11.60
CA ILE A 104 15.91 -5.75 -12.58
C ILE A 104 16.54 -5.56 -13.94
N GLN A 105 15.94 -6.16 -14.96
CA GLN A 105 16.38 -6.02 -16.34
C GLN A 105 15.22 -5.60 -17.23
N GLU A 106 15.41 -4.55 -18.03
CA GLU A 106 14.49 -4.19 -19.10
C GLU A 106 14.57 -5.24 -20.22
N TYR A 107 13.44 -5.87 -20.52
CA TYR A 107 13.19 -6.76 -21.66
C TYR A 107 12.43 -5.94 -22.72
N ASN A 108 12.58 -6.14 -24.05
CA ASN A 108 11.95 -5.29 -25.12
C ASN A 108 11.11 -6.01 -26.21
N ALA A 109 9.84 -5.60 -26.46
CA ALA A 109 8.63 -6.20 -27.15
C ALA A 109 8.65 -6.32 -28.63
N GLN A 110 9.38 -5.42 -29.24
CA GLN A 110 9.70 -5.61 -30.63
C GLN A 110 10.77 -6.73 -30.77
N THR A 111 11.11 -7.35 -29.62
CA THR A 111 11.04 -8.81 -29.30
C THR A 111 10.00 -9.29 -28.21
N GLY A 112 10.01 -8.85 -26.94
CA GLY A 112 9.03 -9.01 -25.80
C GLY A 112 9.32 -7.92 -24.71
N LYS A 113 8.48 -6.89 -24.34
CA LYS A 113 8.93 -5.68 -23.53
C LYS A 113 8.37 -5.86 -22.14
N ALA A 114 9.13 -6.51 -21.28
CA ALA A 114 8.76 -6.66 -19.88
C ALA A 114 9.89 -6.13 -19.01
N PHE A 115 9.73 -6.18 -17.71
CA PHE A 115 10.86 -6.07 -16.81
C PHE A 115 10.93 -7.38 -16.06
N ILE A 116 12.09 -8.01 -16.12
CA ILE A 116 12.31 -9.27 -15.41
C ILE A 116 12.97 -8.91 -14.08
N LEU A 117 12.27 -9.18 -12.99
CA LEU A 117 12.83 -9.14 -11.65
C LEU A 117 13.34 -10.56 -11.31
N CYS A 118 14.65 -10.69 -11.19
CA CYS A 118 15.29 -11.93 -10.78
C CYS A 118 15.72 -11.82 -9.32
N ILE A 119 15.20 -12.70 -8.46
CA ILE A 119 15.64 -12.85 -7.08
C ILE A 119 16.50 -14.11 -7.00
N VAL A 120 17.79 -13.93 -6.75
CA VAL A 120 18.77 -15.01 -6.58
C VAL A 120 18.88 -15.32 -5.11
N GLN A 121 18.48 -16.54 -4.74
CA GLN A 121 18.63 -17.07 -3.40
C GLN A 121 19.84 -18.01 -3.34
N PHE A 122 20.80 -17.67 -2.49
CA PHE A 122 21.94 -18.54 -2.22
C PHE A 122 21.55 -19.49 -1.09
N ASN A 123 21.11 -20.70 -1.43
CA ASN A 123 21.01 -21.76 -0.44
C ASN A 123 22.43 -22.14 -0.03
N VAL A 124 22.86 -21.66 1.14
CA VAL A 124 24.04 -22.21 1.80
C VAL A 124 23.66 -23.63 2.22
N LEU A 125 24.04 -24.62 1.41
CA LEU A 125 24.13 -26.00 1.88
C LEU A 125 25.18 -25.97 3.00
N HIS A 126 24.71 -26.03 4.24
CA HIS A 126 25.57 -26.32 5.38
C HIS A 126 26.18 -27.71 5.14
N SER A 127 27.41 -27.73 4.64
CA SER A 127 28.31 -28.89 4.64
C SER A 127 29.04 -28.99 5.96
#